data_AF-A0AAE0B3S1-F1
#
_entry.id   AF-A0AAE0B3S1-F1
#
_cell.length_a   1.000
_cell.length_b   1.000
_cell.length_c   1.000
_cell.angle_alpha   90.00
_cell.angle_beta   90.00
_cell.angle_gamma   90.00
#
_symmetry.space_group_name_H-M   'P 1'
#
loop_
_entity.id
_entity.type
_entity.pdbx_description
1 polymer ?
#
loop_
_entity_poly.entity_id
_entity_poly.type
_entity_poly.pdbx_seq_one_letter_code
_entity_poly.pdbx_strand_id
1 'polypeptide(L)'
;MIISPQQFGFIRDWHIEDCIVLDFDCVNVLQKKCYGGNLTMKIDIRKAFDTLDWSFLCRVLQAFGFLLFAFGFIEWVAEGYFYCSRGVLQGDPLSLLLFGIAEDFLSRLLTRM
;
A
#
# COMPACT_ATOMS: atom_id res chain seq x y z
N MET A 1 -7.63 11.89 7.03
CA MET A 1 -6.57 11.03 7.60
C MET A 1 -5.71 10.54 6.44
N ILE A 2 -4.38 10.64 6.57
CA ILE A 2 -3.45 10.21 5.51
C ILE A 2 -3.48 8.68 5.37
N ILE A 3 -3.66 7.98 6.49
CA ILE A 3 -3.85 6.54 6.58
C ILE A 3 -5.34 6.20 6.44
N SER A 4 -5.67 5.28 5.55
CA SER A 4 -7.01 4.74 5.34
C SER A 4 -7.43 3.82 6.48
N PRO A 5 -8.72 3.78 6.86
CA PRO A 5 -9.23 2.79 7.80
C PRO A 5 -9.09 1.33 7.29
N GLN A 6 -8.84 1.14 5.99
CA GLN A 6 -8.59 -0.19 5.41
C GLN A 6 -7.11 -0.60 5.44
N GLN A 7 -6.21 0.27 5.92
CA GLN A 7 -4.81 -0.10 6.11
C GLN A 7 -4.66 -0.73 7.49
N PHE A 8 -4.12 -1.94 7.54
CA PHE A 8 -3.90 -2.69 8.80
C PHE A 8 -2.41 -2.99 9.04
N GLY A 9 -1.57 -2.84 8.02
CA GLY A 9 -0.12 -3.01 8.11
C GLY A 9 0.58 -1.77 8.66
N PHE A 10 1.54 -1.98 9.55
CA PHE A 10 2.48 -0.96 10.04
C PHE A 10 1.85 0.20 10.83
N ILE A 11 0.63 0.04 11.33
CA ILE A 11 -0.04 1.00 12.22
C ILE A 11 0.15 0.55 13.67
N ARG A 12 0.44 1.51 14.55
CA ARG A 12 0.49 1.25 15.99
C ARG A 12 -0.89 0.79 16.47
N ASP A 13 -0.91 -0.23 17.33
CA ASP A 13 -2.13 -0.79 17.95
C ASP A 13 -2.97 -1.72 17.05
N TRP A 14 -2.46 -2.13 15.88
CA TRP A 14 -3.01 -3.24 15.10
C TRP A 14 -2.20 -4.52 15.29
N HIS A 15 -2.86 -5.60 15.66
CA HIS A 15 -2.24 -6.91 15.86
C HIS A 15 -2.57 -7.87 14.72
N ILE A 16 -1.71 -8.87 14.50
CA ILE A 16 -1.95 -9.90 13.48
C ILE A 16 -3.24 -10.69 13.74
N GLU A 17 -3.66 -10.78 15.00
CA GLU A 17 -4.90 -11.41 15.42
C GLU A 17 -6.13 -10.69 14.87
N ASP A 18 -6.10 -9.35 14.81
CA ASP A 18 -7.19 -8.54 14.25
C ASP A 18 -7.39 -8.83 12.75
N CYS A 19 -6.29 -9.03 12.02
CA CYS A 19 -6.34 -9.42 10.60
C CYS A 19 -6.99 -10.79 10.41
N ILE A 20 -6.77 -11.74 11.34
CA ILE A 20 -7.39 -13.07 11.28
C ILE A 20 -8.90 -12.97 11.52
N VAL A 21 -9.32 -12.15 12.50
CA VAL A 21 -10.74 -11.89 12.77
C VAL A 21 -11.43 -11.27 11.55
N LEU A 22 -10.81 -10.26 10.94
CA LEU A 22 -11.33 -9.62 9.72
C LEU A 22 -11.47 -10.60 8.55
N ASP A 23 -10.51 -11.50 8.35
CA ASP A 23 -10.58 -12.52 7.30
C ASP A 23 -11.75 -13.49 7.56
N PHE A 24 -11.93 -13.91 8.82
CA PHE A 24 -13.06 -14.76 9.21
C PHE A 24 -14.41 -14.06 8.99
N ASP A 25 -14.51 -12.78 9.34
CA ASP A 25 -15.72 -11.97 9.10
C ASP A 25 -16.01 -11.84 7.60
N CYS A 26 -14.99 -11.68 6.76
CA CYS A 26 -15.14 -11.65 5.30
C CYS A 26 -15.69 -12.96 4.76
N VAL A 27 -15.19 -14.11 5.22
CA VAL A 27 -15.71 -15.44 4.86
C VAL A 27 -17.16 -15.61 5.31
N ASN A 28 -17.51 -15.14 6.50
CA ASN A 28 -18.88 -15.19 7.00
C ASN A 28 -19.83 -14.33 6.15
N VAL A 29 -19.40 -13.14 5.71
CA VAL A 29 -20.17 -12.28 4.78
C VAL A 29 -20.36 -12.97 3.42
N LEU A 30 -19.30 -13.56 2.88
CA LEU A 30 -19.32 -14.35 1.64
C LEU A 30 -20.35 -15.49 1.67
N GLN A 31 -20.59 -16.11 2.82
CA GLN A 31 -21.54 -17.22 2.94
C GLN A 31 -23.01 -16.77 2.96
N LYS A 32 -23.29 -15.47 3.19
CA LYS A 32 -24.67 -14.96 3.23
C LYS A 32 -25.26 -14.92 1.83
N LYS A 33 -26.49 -15.41 1.64
CA LYS A 33 -27.14 -15.34 0.33
C LYS A 33 -27.38 -13.89 -0.09
N CYS A 34 -26.95 -13.53 -1.30
CA CYS A 34 -27.24 -12.26 -1.94
C CYS A 34 -27.66 -12.49 -3.39
N TYR A 35 -28.38 -11.51 -3.97
CA TYR A 35 -28.74 -11.56 -5.39
C TYR A 35 -27.49 -11.38 -6.25
N GLY A 36 -27.20 -12.36 -7.11
CA GLY A 36 -25.99 -12.37 -7.96
C GLY A 36 -24.78 -13.10 -7.37
N GLY A 37 -24.83 -13.56 -6.12
CA GLY A 37 -23.73 -14.27 -5.44
C GLY A 37 -22.66 -13.32 -4.89
N ASN A 38 -21.86 -13.80 -3.93
CA ASN A 38 -20.75 -13.02 -3.36
C ASN A 38 -19.43 -13.36 -4.04
N LEU A 39 -18.54 -12.37 -4.11
CA LEU A 39 -17.17 -12.50 -4.58
C LEU A 39 -16.23 -11.82 -3.60
N THR A 40 -15.12 -12.48 -3.30
CA THR A 40 -14.00 -11.88 -2.56
C THR A 40 -12.74 -12.00 -3.39
N MET A 41 -11.96 -10.92 -3.38
CA MET A 41 -10.71 -10.82 -4.09
C MET A 41 -9.58 -10.63 -3.08
N LYS A 42 -8.64 -11.57 -3.06
CA LYS A 42 -7.39 -11.44 -2.30
C LYS A 42 -6.27 -11.09 -3.26
N ILE A 43 -5.62 -9.95 -3.03
CA ILE A 43 -4.50 -9.47 -3.84
C ILE A 43 -3.22 -9.61 -3.01
N ASP A 44 -2.26 -10.38 -3.53
CA ASP A 44 -0.93 -10.52 -2.95
C ASP A 44 0.11 -10.00 -3.95
N ILE A 45 0.95 -9.06 -3.53
CA ILE A 45 1.96 -8.46 -4.39
C ILE A 45 3.31 -9.15 -4.14
N ARG A 46 3.74 -9.95 -5.11
CA ARG A 46 5.03 -10.65 -5.03
C ARG A 46 6.16 -9.64 -4.94
N LYS A 47 7.00 -9.77 -3.89
CA LYS A 47 8.16 -8.89 -3.65
C LYS A 47 7.77 -7.42 -3.73
N ALA A 48 6.76 -7.04 -2.95
CA ALA A 48 6.13 -5.72 -3.04
C ALA A 48 7.15 -4.56 -2.89
N PHE A 49 8.16 -4.74 -2.02
CA PHE A 49 9.26 -3.78 -1.88
C PHE A 49 10.15 -3.73 -3.12
N ASP A 50 10.52 -4.86 -3.74
CA ASP A 50 11.43 -4.87 -4.91
C ASP A 50 10.74 -4.40 -6.21
N THR A 51 9.41 -4.52 -6.28
CA THR A 51 8.63 -4.32 -7.51
C THR A 51 8.01 -2.94 -7.64
N LEU A 52 8.08 -2.14 -6.58
CA LEU A 52 7.45 -0.82 -6.53
C LEU A 52 8.13 0.15 -7.51
N ASP A 53 7.38 0.62 -8.50
CA ASP A 53 7.88 1.54 -9.52
C ASP A 53 8.01 2.96 -8.96
N TRP A 54 9.16 3.60 -9.18
CA TRP A 54 9.43 4.92 -8.62
C TRP A 54 8.65 6.03 -9.31
N SER A 55 8.37 5.91 -10.61
CA SER A 55 7.53 6.89 -11.29
C SER A 55 6.10 6.85 -10.76
N PHE A 56 5.59 5.65 -10.47
CA PHE A 56 4.34 5.48 -9.74
C PHE A 56 4.42 6.11 -8.34
N LEU A 57 5.45 5.81 -7.55
CA LEU A 57 5.60 6.36 -6.20
C LEU A 57 5.64 7.90 -6.19
N CYS A 58 6.37 8.52 -7.11
CA CYS A 58 6.41 9.98 -7.26
C CYS A 58 5.02 10.55 -7.56
N ARG A 59 4.24 9.92 -8.45
CA ARG A 59 2.87 10.35 -8.74
C ARG A 59 1.96 10.20 -7.52
N VAL A 60 2.11 9.13 -6.76
CA VAL A 60 1.36 8.94 -5.51
C VAL A 60 1.70 10.04 -4.51
N LEU A 61 2.99 10.30 -4.25
CA LEU A 61 3.43 11.36 -3.35
C LEU A 61 2.90 12.73 -3.76
N GLN A 62 2.91 13.04 -5.06
CA GLN A 62 2.31 14.26 -5.61
C GLN A 62 0.79 14.30 -5.38
N ALA A 63 0.08 13.19 -5.59
CA ALA A 63 -1.36 13.10 -5.37
C ALA A 63 -1.77 13.28 -3.90
N PHE A 64 -0.92 12.88 -2.95
CA PHE A 64 -1.09 13.15 -1.53
C PHE A 64 -0.64 14.55 -1.08
N GLY A 65 -0.03 15.35 -1.97
CA GLY A 65 0.44 16.70 -1.69
C GLY A 65 1.86 16.79 -1.14
N PHE A 66 2.62 15.69 -1.11
CA PHE A 66 4.00 15.64 -0.65
C PHE A 66 5.00 16.06 -1.74
N LEU A 67 4.81 17.26 -2.31
CA LEU A 67 5.61 17.74 -3.45
C LEU A 67 7.11 17.84 -3.13
N LEU A 68 7.47 18.44 -1.99
CA LEU A 68 8.87 18.58 -1.57
C LEU A 68 9.55 17.21 -1.40
N PHE A 69 8.82 16.24 -0.84
CA PHE A 69 9.32 14.89 -0.66
C PHE A 69 9.47 14.16 -2.00
N ALA A 70 8.54 14.36 -2.95
CA ALA A 70 8.64 13.81 -4.30
C ALA A 70 9.86 14.38 -5.06
N PHE A 71 10.12 15.69 -4.97
CA PHE A 71 11.31 16.29 -5.58
C PHE A 71 12.60 15.77 -4.94
N GLY A 72 12.68 15.76 -3.61
CA GLY A 72 13.83 15.21 -2.90
C GLY A 72 14.05 13.72 -3.18
N PHE A 73 12.99 12.94 -3.35
CA PHE A 73 13.07 11.53 -3.75
C PHE A 73 13.63 11.37 -5.17
N ILE A 74 13.22 12.23 -6.12
CA ILE A 74 13.77 12.24 -7.48
C ILE A 74 15.25 12.61 -7.47
N GLU A 75 15.65 13.63 -6.69
CA GLU A 75 17.06 14.02 -6.55
C GLU A 75 17.89 12.89 -5.92
N TRP A 76 17.40 12.28 -4.85
CA TRP A 76 18.05 11.16 -4.17
C TRP A 76 18.22 9.94 -5.08
N VAL A 77 17.24 9.66 -5.93
CA VAL A 77 17.30 8.66 -6.99
C VAL A 77 18.32 9.04 -8.06
N ALA A 78 18.30 10.29 -8.53
CA ALA A 78 19.12 10.77 -9.64
C ALA A 78 20.61 10.92 -9.28
N GLU A 79 20.92 11.20 -8.01
CA GLU A 79 22.30 11.29 -7.49
C GLU A 79 23.01 9.92 -7.41
N GLY A 80 22.35 8.84 -7.81
CA GLY A 80 23.01 7.55 -8.02
C GLY A 80 23.22 6.72 -6.75
N TYR A 81 22.55 7.08 -5.64
CA TYR A 81 22.47 6.22 -4.46
C TYR A 81 21.77 4.88 -4.79
N PHE A 82 20.96 4.83 -5.87
CA PHE A 82 20.32 3.62 -6.39
C PHE A 82 20.31 3.61 -7.93
N TYR A 83 20.96 2.62 -8.55
CA TYR A 83 20.91 2.39 -10.01
C TYR A 83 19.68 1.59 -10.47
N CYS A 84 18.75 1.27 -9.56
CA CYS A 84 17.56 0.51 -9.88
C CYS A 84 16.45 1.43 -10.40
N SER A 85 15.59 0.97 -11.31
CA SER A 85 14.38 1.74 -11.71
C SER A 85 13.16 1.40 -10.86
N ARG A 86 13.31 0.45 -9.93
CA ARG A 86 12.25 -0.15 -9.12
C ARG A 86 12.79 -0.57 -7.77
N GLY A 87 11.87 -0.55 -6.82
CA GLY A 87 12.01 -1.14 -5.52
C GLY A 87 12.53 -0.20 -4.44
N VAL A 88 12.23 -0.50 -3.19
CA VAL A 88 12.62 0.28 -2.01
C VAL A 88 13.42 -0.61 -1.07
N LEU A 89 14.39 -0.04 -0.35
CA LEU A 89 15.31 -0.81 0.49
C LEU A 89 14.58 -1.56 1.61
N GLN A 90 14.65 -2.89 1.61
CA GLN A 90 14.12 -3.70 2.69
C GLN A 90 14.91 -3.44 3.98
N GLY A 91 14.21 -3.10 5.07
CA GLY A 91 14.82 -2.84 6.39
C GLY A 91 15.09 -1.36 6.70
N ASP A 92 14.86 -0.45 5.74
CA ASP A 92 14.86 0.99 5.99
C ASP A 92 13.47 1.46 6.43
N PRO A 93 13.34 2.16 7.58
CA PRO A 93 12.07 2.75 8.02
C PRO A 93 11.38 3.63 6.97
N LEU A 94 12.15 4.32 6.11
CA LEU A 94 11.59 5.17 5.07
C LEU A 94 10.87 4.34 3.99
N SER A 95 11.45 3.20 3.62
CA SER A 95 10.88 2.27 2.65
C SER A 95 9.53 1.71 3.07
N LEU A 96 9.39 1.42 4.38
CA LEU A 96 8.12 0.96 4.95
C LEU A 96 7.03 2.03 4.83
N LEU A 97 7.38 3.29 5.11
CA LEU A 97 6.44 4.41 5.00
C LEU A 97 6.04 4.68 3.54
N LEU A 98 7.00 4.65 2.61
CA LEU A 98 6.73 4.81 1.18
C LEU A 98 5.84 3.72 0.63
N PHE A 99 6.07 2.47 1.04
CA PHE A 99 5.22 1.34 0.68
C PHE A 99 3.80 1.50 1.24
N GLY A 100 3.66 1.89 2.52
CA GLY A 100 2.35 2.12 3.12
C GLY A 100 1.55 3.23 2.41
N ILE A 101 2.20 4.32 1.99
CA ILE A 101 1.54 5.38 1.22
C ILE A 101 1.06 4.86 -0.16
N ALA A 102 1.89 4.06 -0.83
CA ALA A 102 1.53 3.44 -2.10
C ALA A 102 0.37 2.44 -1.97
N GLU A 103 0.37 1.64 -0.90
CA GLU A 103 -0.73 0.74 -0.55
C GLU A 103 -2.02 1.51 -0.27
N ASP A 104 -1.95 2.61 0.49
CA ASP A 104 -3.09 3.47 0.81
C ASP A 104 -3.73 4.04 -0.47
N PHE A 105 -2.90 4.49 -1.40
CA PHE A 105 -3.35 4.94 -2.72
C PHE A 105 -4.10 3.83 -3.47
N LEU A 106 -3.55 2.61 -3.48
CA LEU A 106 -4.15 1.46 -4.14
C LEU A 106 -5.50 1.10 -3.49
N SER A 107 -5.57 1.11 -2.16
CA SER A 107 -6.80 0.85 -1.38
C SER A 107 -7.90 1.87 -1.73
N ARG A 108 -7.55 3.16 -1.83
CA ARG A 108 -8.48 4.20 -2.27
C ARG A 108 -8.94 4.04 -3.71
N LEU A 109 -8.05 3.58 -4.60
CA LEU A 109 -8.39 3.31 -5.99
C LEU A 109 -9.41 2.17 -6.09
N LEU A 110 -9.17 1.07 -5.38
CA LEU A 110 -10.07 -0.09 -5.34
C LEU A 110 -11.42 0.24 -4.70
N THR A 111 -11.45 1.08 -3.66
CA THR A 111 -12.71 1.51 -3.02
C THR A 111 -13.57 2.40 -3.92
N ARG A 112 -12.97 3.04 -4.93
CA ARG A 112 -13.67 3.90 -5.89
C ARG A 112 -14.10 3.18 -7.17
N MET A 113 -13.70 1.92 -7.36
CA MET A 113 -14.19 1.06 -8.44
C MET A 113 -15.61 0.57 -8.13
#